data_AF-A0A354I820-F1
#
_entry.id   AF-A0A354I820-F1
#
_cell.length_a   1.000
_cell.length_b   1.000
_cell.length_c   1.000
_cell.angle_alpha   90.00
_cell.angle_beta   90.00
_cell.angle_gamma   90.00
#
_symmetry.space_group_name_H-M   'P 1'
#
loop_
_entity.id
_entity.type
_entity.pdbx_description
1 polymer ?
#
loop_
_entity_poly.entity_id
_entity_poly.type
_entity_poly.pdbx_seq_one_letter_code
_entity_poly.pdbx_strand_id
1 'polypeptide(L)' 'MSKYRETPCKYYLSFGECSKGREAEHKGYCQHCDKYCPRTKVRHINKKKQYNEKQRSKYSA' A
#
# COMPACT_ATOMS: atom_id res chain seq x y z
N MET A 1 7.04 5.14 6.70
CA MET A 1 6.82 3.79 6.13
C MET A 1 5.33 3.56 5.80
N SER A 2 4.71 4.43 4.97
CA SER A 2 3.31 4.29 4.53
C SER A 2 3.10 4.52 3.02
N LYS A 3 4.17 4.79 2.25
CA LYS A 3 4.09 5.06 0.80
C LYS A 3 3.83 3.82 -0.08
N TYR A 4 3.62 2.65 0.50
CA TYR A 4 3.79 1.37 -0.23
C TYR A 4 2.55 0.46 -0.29
N ARG A 5 1.36 0.97 0.03
CA ARG A 5 0.13 0.18 -0.18
C ARG A 5 -0.67 0.80 -1.32
N GLU A 6 -0.47 0.22 -2.50
CA GLU A 6 -1.20 0.57 -3.72
C GLU A 6 -2.69 0.20 -3.63
N THR A 7 -3.05 -0.70 -2.72
CA THR A 7 -4.43 -1.17 -2.54
C THR A 7 -4.99 -0.69 -1.20
N PRO A 8 -6.24 -0.19 -1.17
CA PRO A 8 -6.91 0.10 0.08
C PRO A 8 -7.22 -1.17 0.87
N CYS A 9 -7.48 -1.01 2.17
CA CYS A 9 -7.98 -2.10 3.01
C CYS A 9 -9.35 -2.58 2.49
N LYS A 10 -9.68 -3.87 2.66
CA LYS A 10 -11.01 -4.40 2.29
C LYS A 10 -12.18 -3.71 2.97
N TYR A 11 -11.92 -3.05 4.10
CA TYR A 11 -12.92 -2.36 4.91
C TYR A 11 -13.03 -0.84 4.61
N TYR A 12 -12.16 -0.31 3.75
CA TYR A 12 -12.18 1.09 3.31
C TYR A 12 -13.32 1.30 2.30
N LEU A 13 -14.24 2.22 2.60
CA LEU A 13 -15.35 2.60 1.72
C LEU A 13 -15.04 3.92 1.03
N SER A 14 -14.84 4.98 1.81
CA SER A 14 -14.55 6.34 1.34
C SER A 14 -13.70 7.10 2.38
N PHE A 15 -13.30 8.34 2.10
CA PHE A 15 -12.54 9.15 3.06
C PHE A 15 -13.40 9.41 4.31
N GLY A 16 -12.88 9.03 5.49
CA GLY A 16 -13.61 9.10 6.75
C GLY A 16 -14.54 7.91 7.01
N GLU A 17 -14.86 7.09 6.00
CA GLU A 17 -15.78 5.95 6.16
C GLU A 17 -15.07 4.59 6.07
N CYS A 18 -15.07 3.88 7.21
CA CYS A 18 -14.71 2.47 7.29
C CYS A 18 -15.94 1.65 7.71
N SER A 19 -16.13 0.49 7.09
CA SER A 19 -17.18 -0.48 7.47
C SER A 19 -17.07 -1.01 8.92
N LYS A 20 -15.98 -0.71 9.63
CA LYS A 20 -15.78 -1.01 11.05
C LYS A 20 -16.10 0.16 11.99
N GLY A 21 -16.65 1.27 11.47
CA GLY A 21 -16.92 2.48 12.25
C GLY A 21 -15.65 3.19 12.71
N ARG A 22 -14.61 3.25 11.87
CA ARG A 22 -13.31 3.87 12.17
C ARG A 22 -12.99 4.96 11.16
N GLU A 23 -12.15 5.92 11.55
CA GLU A 23 -11.65 6.94 10.63
C GLU A 23 -10.79 6.30 9.54
N ALA A 24 -11.23 6.47 8.29
CA ALA A 24 -10.60 5.90 7.11
C ALA A 24 -9.71 6.95 6.41
N GLU A 25 -8.40 6.86 6.63
CA GLU A 25 -7.44 7.76 6.00
C GLU A 25 -6.31 7.00 5.26
N HIS A 26 -5.95 7.46 4.06
CA HIS A 26 -4.89 6.87 3.21
C HIS A 26 -3.46 7.31 3.57
N LYS A 27 -3.25 8.00 4.70
CA LYS A 27 -1.94 8.52 5.10
C LYS A 27 -1.03 7.47 5.76
N GLY A 28 -1.61 6.39 6.31
CA GLY A 28 -0.90 5.43 7.15
C GLY A 28 -1.36 3.98 6.99
N TYR A 29 -0.85 3.09 7.84
CA TYR A 29 -1.52 1.82 8.08
C TYR A 29 -2.92 2.08 8.64
N CYS A 30 -3.88 1.16 8.46
CA CYS A 30 -5.08 1.18 9.31
C CYS A 30 -4.56 1.14 10.75
N GLN A 31 -4.61 2.29 11.44
CA GLN A 31 -3.99 2.52 12.76
C GLN A 31 -4.51 1.54 13.82
N HIS A 32 -5.62 0.87 13.53
CA HIS A 32 -6.33 -0.02 14.45
C HIS A 32 -6.39 -1.48 13.97
N CYS A 33 -5.72 -1.82 12.88
CA CYS A 33 -5.74 -3.17 12.33
C CYS A 33 -4.34 -3.79 12.42
N ASP A 34 -4.11 -4.63 13.43
CA ASP A 34 -2.90 -5.46 13.52
C ASP A 34 -2.72 -6.38 12.29
N LYS A 35 -3.78 -6.57 11.50
CA LYS A 35 -3.78 -7.30 10.23
C LYS A 35 -4.40 -6.44 9.13
N TYR A 36 -3.56 -5.76 8.36
CA TYR A 36 -4.00 -5.20 7.09
C TYR A 36 -4.40 -6.32 6.13
N CYS A 37 -5.61 -6.20 5.59
CA CYS A 37 -6.13 -7.12 4.59
C CYS A 37 -6.45 -6.31 3.33
N PRO A 38 -5.66 -6.44 2.25
CA PRO A 38 -5.89 -5.70 1.02
C PRO A 38 -7.26 -6.06 0.42
N ARG A 39 -7.97 -5.08 -0.15
CA ARG A 39 -9.31 -5.27 -0.75
C ARG A 39 -9.34 -6.33 -1.84
N THR A 40 -8.22 -6.52 -2.52
CA THR A 40 -8.04 -7.66 -3.42
C THR A 40 -6.63 -8.22 -3.27
N LYS A 41 -6.45 -9.52 -3.54
CA LYS A 41 -5.14 -10.18 -3.48
C LYS A 41 -4.33 -9.81 -4.73
N VAL A 42 -3.83 -8.58 -4.80
CA VAL A 42 -2.97 -8.13 -5.91
C VAL A 42 -1.53 -8.58 -5.68
N ARG A 43 -0.91 -9.16 -6.70
CA ARG A 43 0.55 -9.23 -6.77
C ARG A 43 1.08 -7.87 -7.19
N HIS A 44 1.61 -7.10 -6.24
CA HIS A 44 2.23 -5.81 -6.55
C HIS A 44 3.64 -6.01 -7.12
N ILE A 45 3.98 -5.22 -8.12
CA ILE A 45 5.35 -5.13 -8.62
C ILE A 45 6.21 -4.48 -7.53
N ASN A 46 7.36 -5.08 -7.21
CA ASN A 46 8.28 -4.51 -6.25
C ASN A 46 8.98 -3.27 -6.86
N LYS A 47 8.36 -2.10 -6.69
CA LYS A 47 8.88 -0.81 -7.19
C LYS A 47 10.30 -0.50 -6.75
N LYS A 48 10.70 -0.92 -5.53
CA LYS A 48 12.09 -0.77 -5.05
C LYS A 48 13.06 -1.62 -5.87
N LYS A 49 12.68 -2.87 -6.16
CA LYS A 49 13.47 -3.76 -7.04
C LYS A 49 13.60 -3.17 -8.45
N GLN A 50 12.50 -2.73 -9.03
CA GLN A 50 12.49 -2.09 -10.35
C GLN A 50 13.37 -0.84 -10.41
N TYR A 51 13.31 0.01 -9.38
CA TYR A 51 14.18 1.18 -9.26
C TYR A 51 15.67 0.77 -9.20
N ASN A 52 16.01 -0.22 -8.38
CA ASN A 52 17.38 -0.68 -8.22
C ASN A 52 17.94 -1.29 -9.52
N GLU A 53 17.14 -2.08 -10.24
CA GLU A 53 17.50 -2.62 -11.55
C GLU A 53 17.76 -1.50 -12.56
N LYS A 54 16.88 -0.49 -12.60
CA LYS A 54 17.06 0.70 -13.46
C LYS A 54 18.29 1.52 -13.09
N GLN A 55 18.71 1.58 -11.82
CA GLN A 55 19.97 2.24 -11.47
C GLN A 55 21.17 1.39 -11.88
N ARG A 56 21.16 0.09 -11.61
CA ARG A 56 22.25 -0.83 -12.00
C ARG A 56 22.51 -0.79 -13.50
N SER A 57 21.45 -0.81 -14.32
CA SER A 57 21.56 -0.76 -15.78
C SER A 57 22.21 0.51 -16.31
N LYS A 58 22.23 1.61 -15.55
CA LYS A 58 22.87 2.87 -15.97
C LYS A 58 24.40 2.88 -15.79
N TYR A 59 24.92 2.06 -14.88
CA TYR A 59 26.35 2.01 -14.56
C TYR A 59 27.09 0.84 -15.20
N SER A 60 26.35 -0.05 -15.88
CA SER A 60 26.88 -1.22 -16.58
C SER A 60 26.92 -1.05 -18.12
N ALA A 61 26.88 0.20 -18.60
CA ALA A 61 27.11 0.59 -19.99
C ALA A 61 28.42 1.38 -20.05
#